data_AF-A0A2J8AGW5-F1
#
_entry.id   AF-A0A2J8AGW5-F1
#
_cell.length_a   1.000
_cell.length_b   1.000
_cell.length_c   1.000
_cell.angle_alpha   90.00
_cell.angle_beta   90.00
_cell.angle_gamma   90.00
#
_symmetry.space_group_name_H-M   'P 1'
#
loop_
_entity.id
_entity.type
_entity.pdbx_description
1 polymer ?
#
loop_
_entity_poly.entity_id
_entity_poly.type
_entity_poly.pdbx_seq_one_letter_code
_entity_poly.pdbx_strand_id
1 'polypeptide(L)'
;MLRGQPFFPCLQESRSAGDRFVTLPSELQLRVLEQVQGSDLCAVEAVCRDLRQLIGKNSHVYQSALSKEFGAAPPLVEDSSSWKAAYVQTVVQARLDALEGQRGVYNTLKLRLAELDDLLEQADEVKAMLGSPEMGLNIVMDTFVGDMEQDVLQQRWDTSEELMTAEADMQMLQSDVTTLLARLPRCWRQVAIA
;
A
#
# COMPACT_ATOMS: atom_id res chain seq x y z
N MET A 1 61.95 -11.09 -40.36
CA MET A 1 62.15 -9.62 -40.32
C MET A 1 60.96 -9.01 -41.05
N LEU A 2 60.07 -8.17 -40.53
CA LEU A 2 59.98 -7.37 -39.30
C LEU A 2 58.52 -7.37 -38.81
N ARG A 3 58.36 -7.28 -37.49
CA ARG A 3 57.09 -7.16 -36.76
C ARG A 3 56.36 -5.86 -37.14
N GLY A 4 55.04 -5.95 -37.26
CA GLY A 4 54.13 -4.80 -37.31
C GLY A 4 52.97 -4.98 -36.32
N GLN A 5 53.18 -4.53 -35.08
CA GLN A 5 52.12 -3.93 -34.24
C GLN A 5 52.46 -2.43 -34.21
N PRO A 6 51.50 -1.48 -34.06
CA PRO A 6 50.50 -1.49 -32.99
C PRO A 6 49.12 -0.91 -33.38
N PHE A 7 48.15 -1.10 -32.49
CA PHE A 7 47.29 -0.08 -31.87
C PHE A 7 45.97 -0.71 -31.43
N PHE A 8 45.84 -0.87 -30.12
CA PHE A 8 44.55 -0.94 -29.44
C PHE A 8 43.86 0.43 -29.54
N PRO A 9 42.57 0.47 -29.88
CA PRO A 9 41.66 1.41 -29.25
C PRO A 9 40.88 0.64 -28.19
N CYS A 10 41.24 0.90 -26.93
CA CYS A 10 40.29 0.87 -25.82
C CYS A 10 39.05 1.67 -26.24
N LEU A 11 37.94 0.99 -26.47
CA LEU A 11 36.62 1.62 -26.43
C LEU A 11 35.77 0.93 -25.37
N GLN A 12 35.97 1.47 -24.17
CA GLN A 12 34.96 1.82 -23.19
C GLN A 12 34.05 0.69 -22.68
N GLU A 13 34.56 0.12 -21.58
CA GLU A 13 33.79 -0.39 -20.45
C GLU A 13 32.52 0.44 -20.19
N SER A 14 31.36 -0.10 -20.57
CA SER A 14 30.18 0.02 -19.72
C SER A 14 30.32 -0.98 -18.55
N ARG A 15 31.39 -0.85 -17.76
CA ARG A 15 31.45 -1.47 -16.44
C ARG A 15 30.48 -0.69 -15.56
N SER A 16 29.30 -1.29 -15.45
CA SER A 16 28.16 -0.94 -14.64
C SER A 16 28.56 -0.27 -13.33
N ALA A 17 27.86 0.82 -12.97
CA ALA A 17 28.03 1.53 -11.71
C ALA A 17 28.02 0.60 -10.46
N GLY A 18 27.42 -0.59 -10.56
CA GLY A 18 27.47 -1.64 -9.55
C GLY A 18 28.90 -2.10 -9.17
N ASP A 19 29.85 -2.13 -10.10
CA ASP A 19 31.23 -2.55 -9.80
C ASP A 19 31.95 -1.52 -8.92
N ARG A 20 31.63 -0.22 -9.07
CA ARG A 20 32.28 0.85 -8.29
C ARG A 20 31.80 0.87 -6.85
N PHE A 21 30.55 0.50 -6.59
CA PHE A 21 30.03 0.44 -5.22
C PHE A 21 30.69 -0.67 -4.41
N VAL A 22 30.85 -1.86 -5.00
CA VAL A 22 31.48 -3.02 -4.33
C VAL A 22 32.97 -2.79 -4.06
N THR A 23 33.63 -1.88 -4.79
CA THR A 23 35.03 -1.49 -4.54
C THR A 23 35.24 -0.55 -3.35
N LEU A 24 34.16 0.02 -2.78
CA LEU A 24 34.27 0.89 -1.61
C LEU A 24 34.62 0.07 -0.34
N PRO A 25 35.24 0.68 0.68
CA PRO A 25 35.33 0.07 2.01
C PRO A 25 33.94 -0.30 2.55
N SER A 26 33.84 -1.44 3.25
CA SER A 26 32.59 -1.99 3.77
C SER A 26 31.84 -1.01 4.68
N GLU A 27 32.57 -0.17 5.43
CA GLU A 27 31.99 0.86 6.29
C GLU A 27 31.24 1.94 5.49
N LEU A 28 31.78 2.35 4.35
CA LEU A 28 31.11 3.33 3.47
C LEU A 28 29.94 2.70 2.74
N GLN A 29 30.07 1.43 2.31
CA GLN A 29 28.95 0.69 1.73
C GLN A 29 27.78 0.60 2.72
N LEU A 30 28.05 0.25 3.98
CA LEU A 30 27.02 0.15 5.02
C LEU A 30 26.34 1.48 5.30
N ARG A 31 27.09 2.58 5.43
CA ARG A 31 26.47 3.91 5.63
C ARG A 31 25.53 4.31 4.49
N VAL A 32 25.87 3.96 3.25
CA VAL A 32 24.97 4.20 2.11
C VAL A 32 23.72 3.32 2.24
N LEU A 33 23.89 2.03 2.54
CA LEU A 33 22.78 1.08 2.70
C LEU A 33 21.85 1.44 3.87
N GLU A 34 22.37 2.03 4.95
CA GLU A 34 21.57 2.52 6.07
C GLU A 34 20.64 3.69 5.68
N GLN A 35 20.91 4.39 4.58
CA GLN A 35 20.04 5.45 4.07
C GLN A 35 19.00 4.95 3.06
N VAL A 36 19.10 3.67 2.66
CA VAL A 36 18.20 3.05 1.70
C VAL A 36 16.96 2.52 2.43
N GLN A 37 15.80 2.59 1.78
CA GLN A 37 14.56 2.02 2.31
C GLN A 37 14.67 0.49 2.38
N GLY A 38 14.00 -0.14 3.34
CA GLY A 38 14.13 -1.59 3.53
C GLY A 38 13.57 -2.41 2.36
N SER A 39 12.62 -1.87 1.61
CA SER A 39 12.12 -2.42 0.34
C SER A 39 13.25 -2.51 -0.71
N ASP A 40 14.03 -1.44 -0.85
CA ASP A 40 15.14 -1.35 -1.80
C ASP A 40 16.35 -2.18 -1.34
N LEU A 41 16.56 -2.36 -0.04
CA LEU A 41 17.59 -3.27 0.48
C LEU A 41 17.38 -4.71 -0.02
N CYS A 42 16.13 -5.15 -0.09
CA CYS A 42 15.80 -6.48 -0.63
C CYS A 42 16.18 -6.60 -2.11
N ALA A 43 16.00 -5.53 -2.89
CA ALA A 43 16.43 -5.48 -4.29
C ALA A 43 17.96 -5.50 -4.38
N VAL A 44 18.66 -4.74 -3.52
CA VAL A 44 20.14 -4.70 -3.48
C VAL A 44 20.73 -6.08 -3.18
N GLU A 45 20.17 -6.84 -2.24
CA GLU A 45 20.59 -8.21 -1.96
C GLU A 45 20.38 -9.18 -3.14
N ALA A 46 19.47 -8.85 -4.07
CA ALA A 46 19.26 -9.63 -5.28
C ALA A 46 20.31 -9.33 -6.36
N VAL A 47 20.94 -8.15 -6.34
CA VAL A 47 21.91 -7.69 -7.36
C VAL A 47 23.21 -8.50 -7.34
N CYS A 48 23.85 -8.67 -6.17
CA CYS A 48 25.09 -9.44 -6.09
C CYS A 48 25.29 -10.15 -4.74
N ARG A 49 26.12 -11.20 -4.75
CA ARG A 49 26.39 -12.04 -3.58
C ARG A 49 27.11 -11.27 -2.47
N ASP A 50 28.01 -10.35 -2.83
CA ASP A 50 28.82 -9.61 -1.86
C ASP A 50 27.95 -8.67 -1.02
N LEU A 51 27.03 -7.95 -1.65
CA LEU A 51 26.07 -7.09 -0.95
C LEU A 51 25.08 -7.90 -0.11
N ARG A 52 24.64 -9.05 -0.59
CA ARG A 52 23.83 -9.98 0.21
C ARG A 52 24.55 -10.44 1.48
N GLN A 53 25.84 -10.77 1.37
CA GLN A 53 26.64 -11.15 2.54
C GLN A 53 26.90 -9.97 3.46
N LEU A 54 27.14 -8.79 2.91
CA LEU A 54 27.36 -7.58 3.69
C LEU A 54 26.12 -7.24 4.52
N ILE A 55 24.94 -7.20 3.90
CA ILE A 55 23.65 -6.94 4.57
C ILE A 55 23.31 -8.07 5.54
N GLY A 56 23.48 -9.33 5.14
CA GLY A 56 23.19 -10.48 6.00
C GLY A 56 24.05 -10.56 7.26
N LYS A 57 25.29 -10.04 7.23
CA LYS A 57 26.17 -9.94 8.41
C LYS A 57 25.89 -8.72 9.28
N ASN A 58 25.19 -7.71 8.74
CA ASN A 58 24.98 -6.42 9.37
C ASN A 58 23.49 -6.17 9.56
N SER A 59 22.91 -6.85 10.54
CA SER A 59 21.47 -6.82 10.78
C SER A 59 20.94 -5.45 11.23
N HIS A 60 21.82 -4.55 11.70
CA HIS A 60 21.47 -3.17 12.06
C HIS A 60 20.94 -2.36 10.86
N VAL A 61 21.24 -2.75 9.62
CA VAL A 61 20.74 -2.05 8.44
C VAL A 61 19.21 -2.17 8.34
N TYR A 62 18.65 -3.38 8.55
CA TYR A 62 17.20 -3.57 8.60
C TYR A 62 16.57 -3.01 9.88
N GLN A 63 17.30 -3.00 10.99
CA GLN A 63 16.86 -2.32 12.21
C GLN A 63 16.69 -0.81 11.98
N SER A 64 17.68 -0.18 11.32
CA SER A 64 17.65 1.24 10.96
C SER A 64 16.48 1.55 10.02
N ALA A 65 16.27 0.71 8.99
CA ALA A 65 15.14 0.84 8.08
C ALA A 65 13.79 0.72 8.82
N LEU A 66 13.64 -0.28 9.69
CA LEU A 66 12.44 -0.48 10.50
C LEU A 66 12.13 0.76 11.36
N SER A 67 13.12 1.29 12.08
CA SER A 67 12.93 2.45 12.95
C SER A 67 12.64 3.73 12.16
N LYS A 68 13.25 3.92 10.99
CA LYS A 68 12.99 5.11 10.14
C LYS A 68 11.60 5.09 9.51
N GLU A 69 11.15 3.93 9.04
CA GLU A 69 9.91 3.82 8.28
C GLU A 69 8.67 3.66 9.18
N PHE A 70 8.79 2.95 10.29
CA PHE A 70 7.65 2.61 11.14
C PHE A 70 7.71 3.30 12.51
N GLY A 71 8.76 4.06 12.83
CA GLY A 71 8.95 4.65 14.15
C GLY A 71 9.04 3.62 15.28
N ALA A 72 9.17 2.34 14.93
CA ALA A 72 9.06 1.24 15.86
C ALA A 72 10.32 1.15 16.72
N ALA A 73 10.12 1.05 18.04
CA ALA A 73 11.13 0.45 18.90
C ALA A 73 11.36 -0.99 18.40
N PRO A 74 12.62 -1.44 18.28
CA PRO A 74 12.92 -2.79 17.83
C PRO A 74 12.05 -3.81 18.58
N PRO A 75 11.29 -4.69 17.91
CA PRO A 75 10.55 -5.74 18.60
C PRO A 75 11.50 -6.51 19.54
N LEU A 76 11.02 -6.82 20.74
CA LEU A 76 11.67 -7.74 21.67
C LEU A 76 11.57 -9.15 21.06
N VAL A 77 12.33 -9.39 20.00
CA VAL A 77 12.42 -10.71 19.39
C VAL A 77 13.33 -11.53 20.31
N GLU A 78 12.72 -12.27 21.23
CA GLU A 78 13.42 -13.15 22.19
C GLU A 78 14.21 -14.28 21.48
N ASP A 79 13.86 -14.58 20.23
CA ASP A 79 14.50 -15.62 19.44
C ASP A 79 15.13 -15.07 18.17
N SER A 80 16.43 -14.78 18.22
CA SER A 80 17.51 -14.96 17.21
C SER A 80 17.19 -14.92 15.69
N SER A 81 16.06 -14.38 15.26
CA SER A 81 15.58 -14.36 13.88
C SER A 81 15.88 -12.99 13.30
N SER A 82 16.54 -13.00 12.16
CA SER A 82 17.13 -11.86 11.47
C SER A 82 16.24 -10.60 11.55
N TRP A 83 16.80 -9.44 11.90
CA TRP A 83 16.13 -8.13 11.81
C TRP A 83 15.41 -7.89 10.47
N LYS A 84 15.87 -8.55 9.40
CA LYS A 84 15.20 -8.61 8.11
C LYS A 84 13.83 -9.28 8.16
N ALA A 85 13.70 -10.41 8.87
CA ALA A 85 12.43 -11.10 9.06
C ALA A 85 11.45 -10.23 9.87
N ALA A 86 11.93 -9.58 10.94
CA ALA A 86 11.13 -8.62 11.69
C ALA A 86 10.67 -7.45 10.81
N TYR A 87 11.55 -6.88 9.99
CA TYR A 87 11.19 -5.84 9.02
C TYR A 87 10.10 -6.31 8.04
N VAL A 88 10.31 -7.46 7.41
CA VAL A 88 9.33 -8.04 6.48
C VAL A 88 7.98 -8.26 7.16
N GLN A 89 7.97 -8.82 8.37
CA GLN A 89 6.74 -9.07 9.12
C GLN A 89 6.00 -7.77 9.42
N THR A 90 6.70 -6.73 9.90
CA THR A 90 6.09 -5.42 10.16
C THR A 90 5.51 -4.80 8.90
N VAL A 91 6.23 -4.86 7.76
CA VAL A 91 5.72 -4.33 6.49
C VAL A 91 4.47 -5.08 6.04
N VAL A 92 4.46 -6.42 6.11
CA VAL A 92 3.28 -7.22 5.77
C VAL A 92 2.11 -6.85 6.67
N GLN A 93 2.34 -6.80 7.99
CA GLN A 93 1.31 -6.50 8.97
C GLN A 93 0.71 -5.12 8.72
N ALA A 94 1.54 -4.09 8.54
CA ALA A 94 1.07 -2.74 8.26
C ALA A 94 0.22 -2.66 6.97
N ARG A 95 0.51 -3.48 5.96
CA ARG A 95 -0.28 -3.55 4.72
C ARG A 95 -1.60 -4.29 4.91
N LEU A 96 -1.63 -5.34 5.73
CA LEU A 96 -2.86 -6.01 6.11
C LEU A 96 -3.76 -5.10 6.95
N ASP A 97 -3.21 -4.41 7.95
CA ASP A 97 -3.93 -3.45 8.78
C ASP A 97 -4.55 -2.33 7.93
N ALA A 98 -3.80 -1.80 6.96
CA ALA A 98 -4.31 -0.80 6.02
C ALA A 98 -5.46 -1.36 5.15
N LEU A 99 -5.35 -2.60 4.68
CA LEU A 99 -6.40 -3.27 3.91
C LEU A 99 -7.67 -3.48 4.76
N GLU A 100 -7.52 -3.90 6.01
CA GLU A 100 -8.63 -4.07 6.95
C GLU A 100 -9.31 -2.74 7.26
N GLY A 101 -8.53 -1.67 7.48
CA GLY A 101 -9.05 -0.32 7.64
C GLY A 101 -9.87 0.13 6.43
N GLN A 102 -9.33 -0.06 5.22
CA GLN A 102 -10.02 0.29 3.97
C GLN A 102 -11.31 -0.50 3.76
N ARG A 103 -11.31 -1.80 4.12
CA ARG A 103 -12.52 -2.62 4.10
C ARG A 103 -13.57 -2.11 5.08
N GLY A 104 -13.17 -1.59 6.23
CA GLY A 104 -14.06 -0.92 7.18
C GLY A 104 -14.73 0.31 6.59
N VAL A 105 -13.98 1.19 5.92
CA VAL A 105 -14.50 2.36 5.19
C VAL A 105 -15.50 1.94 4.12
N TYR A 106 -15.12 0.99 3.27
CA TYR A 106 -15.98 0.47 2.20
C TYR A 106 -17.31 -0.08 2.75
N ASN A 107 -17.27 -0.88 3.82
CA ASN A 107 -18.49 -1.43 4.43
C ASN A 107 -19.39 -0.33 5.03
N THR A 108 -18.79 0.73 5.58
CA THR A 108 -19.52 1.87 6.15
C THR A 108 -20.24 2.65 5.06
N LEU A 109 -19.55 2.97 3.95
CA LEU A 109 -20.13 3.65 2.81
C LEU A 109 -21.25 2.81 2.16
N LYS A 110 -21.06 1.50 2.07
CA LYS A 110 -22.07 0.58 1.55
C LYS A 110 -23.34 0.57 2.42
N LEU A 111 -23.18 0.56 3.74
CA LEU A 111 -24.32 0.67 4.65
C LEU A 111 -25.03 2.01 4.49
N ARG A 112 -24.26 3.10 4.38
CA ARG A 112 -24.81 4.44 4.20
C ARG A 112 -25.62 4.59 2.92
N LEU A 113 -25.18 3.98 1.81
CA LEU A 113 -25.98 3.93 0.58
C LEU A 113 -27.30 3.20 0.76
N ALA A 114 -27.30 2.07 1.48
CA ALA A 114 -28.53 1.34 1.77
C ALA A 114 -29.51 2.17 2.60
N GLU A 115 -29.02 2.90 3.62
CA GLU A 115 -29.85 3.82 4.41
C GLU A 115 -30.45 4.94 3.56
N LEU A 116 -29.68 5.48 2.60
CA LEU A 116 -30.17 6.52 1.68
C LEU A 116 -31.20 5.97 0.69
N ASP A 117 -31.02 4.74 0.20
CA ASP A 117 -32.00 4.05 -0.64
C ASP A 117 -33.33 3.83 0.14
N ASP A 118 -33.26 3.39 1.40
CA ASP A 118 -34.44 3.22 2.27
C ASP A 118 -35.19 4.55 2.51
N LEU A 119 -34.47 5.67 2.63
CA LEU A 119 -35.06 7.01 2.79
C LEU A 119 -35.78 7.48 1.53
N LEU A 120 -35.24 7.16 0.34
CA LEU A 120 -35.89 7.49 -0.93
C LEU A 120 -37.17 6.66 -1.11
N GLU A 121 -37.16 5.38 -0.76
CA GLU A 121 -38.36 4.53 -0.79
C GLU A 121 -39.46 5.07 0.13
N GLN A 122 -39.10 5.49 1.35
CA GLN A 122 -40.04 6.13 2.28
C GLN A 122 -40.60 7.46 1.72
N ALA A 123 -39.77 8.25 1.03
CA ALA A 123 -40.23 9.50 0.41
C ALA A 123 -41.27 9.22 -0.69
N ASP A 124 -41.07 8.17 -1.50
CA ASP A 124 -42.02 7.74 -2.52
C ASP A 124 -43.35 7.26 -1.91
N GLU A 125 -43.31 6.51 -0.80
CA GLU A 125 -44.51 6.11 -0.05
C GLU A 125 -45.29 7.32 0.48
N VAL A 126 -44.60 8.32 1.04
CA VAL A 126 -45.22 9.55 1.54
C VAL A 126 -45.86 10.35 0.41
N LYS A 127 -45.18 10.50 -0.74
CA LYS A 127 -45.76 11.12 -1.93
C LYS A 127 -47.01 10.38 -2.42
N ALA A 128 -46.98 9.04 -2.42
CA ALA A 128 -48.14 8.24 -2.81
C ALA A 128 -49.35 8.47 -1.89
N MET A 129 -49.13 8.66 -0.58
CA MET A 129 -50.18 9.03 0.37
C MET A 129 -50.69 10.46 0.18
N LEU A 130 -49.81 11.40 -0.16
CA LEU A 130 -50.14 12.82 -0.38
C LEU A 130 -50.82 13.08 -1.74
N GLY A 131 -50.64 12.21 -2.73
CA GLY A 131 -51.20 12.32 -4.08
C GLY A 131 -52.73 12.28 -4.21
N SER A 132 -53.50 12.31 -3.11
CA SER A 132 -54.95 12.47 -3.13
C SER A 132 -55.33 13.96 -3.31
N PRO A 133 -56.01 14.36 -4.40
CA PRO A 133 -56.04 15.75 -4.88
C PRO A 133 -56.96 16.73 -4.13
N GLU A 134 -57.38 16.47 -2.88
CA GLU A 134 -58.48 17.23 -2.28
C GLU A 134 -58.12 18.54 -1.54
N MET A 135 -56.86 18.92 -1.30
CA MET A 135 -56.58 20.22 -0.67
C MET A 135 -55.28 20.90 -1.15
N GLY A 136 -55.34 22.22 -1.38
CA GLY A 136 -54.19 23.07 -1.79
C GLY A 136 -53.01 23.14 -0.79
N LEU A 137 -53.10 22.44 0.35
CA LEU A 137 -51.97 22.17 1.25
C LEU A 137 -50.95 21.19 0.65
N ASN A 138 -51.36 20.35 -0.31
CA ASN A 138 -50.48 19.36 -0.94
C ASN A 138 -49.35 20.00 -1.75
N ILE A 139 -49.57 21.16 -2.37
CA ILE A 139 -48.55 21.82 -3.22
C ILE A 139 -47.32 22.23 -2.40
N VAL A 140 -47.51 22.75 -1.18
CA VAL A 140 -46.39 23.19 -0.31
C VAL A 140 -45.65 21.98 0.28
N MET A 141 -46.39 20.91 0.62
CA MET A 141 -45.79 19.66 1.12
C MET A 141 -45.03 18.92 0.02
N ASP A 142 -45.55 18.87 -1.20
CA ASP A 142 -44.87 18.25 -2.34
C ASP A 142 -43.55 18.98 -2.68
N THR A 143 -43.53 20.32 -2.60
CA THR A 143 -42.28 21.08 -2.78
C THR A 143 -41.25 20.80 -1.69
N PHE A 144 -41.68 20.70 -0.42
CA PHE A 144 -40.78 20.43 0.68
C PHE A 144 -40.22 19.00 0.65
N VAL A 145 -41.06 18.02 0.31
CA VAL A 145 -40.64 16.62 0.11
C VAL A 145 -39.70 16.50 -1.09
N GLY A 146 -39.94 17.28 -2.16
CA GLY A 146 -39.05 17.34 -3.32
C GLY A 146 -37.66 17.89 -3.00
N ASP A 147 -37.58 18.98 -2.22
CA ASP A 147 -36.29 19.55 -1.80
C ASP A 147 -35.49 18.56 -0.92
N MET A 148 -36.16 17.88 0.02
CA MET A 148 -35.51 16.85 0.85
C MET A 148 -35.04 15.64 0.05
N GLU A 149 -35.83 15.17 -0.91
CA GLU A 149 -35.44 14.08 -1.81
C GLU A 149 -34.22 14.47 -2.65
N GLN A 150 -34.17 15.71 -3.14
CA GLN A 150 -33.02 16.20 -3.88
C GLN A 150 -31.74 16.20 -3.04
N ASP A 151 -31.83 16.60 -1.77
CA ASP A 151 -30.70 16.52 -0.83
C ASP A 151 -30.25 15.07 -0.58
N VAL A 152 -31.19 14.13 -0.41
CA VAL A 152 -30.87 12.70 -0.22
C VAL A 152 -30.25 12.09 -1.49
N LEU A 153 -30.75 12.44 -2.67
CA LEU A 153 -30.17 12.02 -3.95
C LEU A 153 -28.75 12.55 -4.14
N GLN A 154 -28.49 13.80 -3.74
CA GLN A 154 -27.13 14.36 -3.78
C GLN A 154 -26.21 13.61 -2.82
N GLN A 155 -26.62 13.39 -1.57
CA GLN A 155 -25.82 12.61 -0.61
C GLN A 155 -25.55 11.18 -1.11
N ARG A 156 -26.54 10.56 -1.74
CA ARG A 156 -26.40 9.22 -2.34
C ARG A 156 -25.38 9.23 -3.47
N TRP A 157 -25.42 10.25 -4.33
CA TRP A 157 -24.43 10.42 -5.40
C TRP A 157 -23.02 10.55 -4.83
N ASP A 158 -22.82 11.45 -3.88
CA ASP A 158 -21.51 11.71 -3.26
C ASP A 158 -20.98 10.45 -2.56
N THR A 159 -21.84 9.76 -1.80
CA THR A 159 -21.47 8.49 -1.13
C THR A 159 -21.13 7.39 -2.14
N SER A 160 -21.80 7.36 -3.30
CA SER A 160 -21.50 6.41 -4.37
C SER A 160 -20.13 6.69 -5.01
N GLU A 161 -19.74 7.95 -5.18
CA GLU A 161 -18.43 8.33 -5.71
C GLU A 161 -17.32 7.95 -4.71
N GLU A 162 -17.54 8.22 -3.43
CA GLU A 162 -16.63 7.80 -2.35
C GLU A 162 -16.50 6.27 -2.29
N LEU A 163 -17.59 5.53 -2.46
CA LEU A 163 -17.57 4.06 -2.47
C LEU A 163 -16.72 3.52 -3.61
N MET A 164 -16.88 4.07 -4.83
CA MET A 164 -16.09 3.66 -6.00
C MET A 164 -14.59 3.93 -5.79
N THR A 165 -14.26 5.08 -5.18
CA THR A 165 -12.88 5.42 -4.82
C THR A 165 -12.33 4.44 -3.78
N ALA A 166 -13.12 4.17 -2.72
CA ALA A 166 -12.72 3.24 -1.66
C ALA A 166 -12.53 1.81 -2.19
N GLU A 167 -13.34 1.37 -3.15
CA GLU A 167 -13.21 0.08 -3.83
C GLU A 167 -11.92 0.01 -4.65
N ALA A 168 -11.59 1.05 -5.41
CA ALA A 168 -10.36 1.12 -6.20
C ALA A 168 -9.12 1.04 -5.29
N ASP A 169 -9.11 1.77 -4.17
CA ASP A 169 -8.04 1.72 -3.17
C ASP A 169 -7.92 0.33 -2.54
N MET A 170 -9.04 -0.31 -2.22
CA MET A 170 -9.05 -1.68 -1.69
C MET A 170 -8.46 -2.68 -2.70
N GLN A 171 -8.83 -2.59 -3.98
CA GLN A 171 -8.30 -3.46 -5.04
C GLN A 171 -6.78 -3.26 -5.21
N MET A 172 -6.32 -2.01 -5.16
CA MET A 172 -4.90 -1.67 -5.23
C MET A 172 -4.13 -2.25 -4.04
N LEU A 173 -4.62 -2.08 -2.81
CA LEU A 173 -4.03 -2.68 -1.61
C LEU A 173 -4.01 -4.21 -1.66
N GLN A 174 -5.07 -4.85 -2.16
CA GLN A 174 -5.10 -6.31 -2.35
C GLN A 174 -4.03 -6.78 -3.34
N SER A 175 -3.87 -6.07 -4.46
CA SER A 175 -2.82 -6.35 -5.45
C SER A 175 -1.42 -6.19 -4.83
N ASP A 176 -1.21 -5.14 -4.04
CA ASP A 176 0.06 -4.88 -3.37
C ASP A 176 0.40 -5.96 -2.35
N VAL A 177 -0.54 -6.33 -1.47
CA VAL A 177 -0.37 -7.43 -0.50
C VAL A 177 -0.08 -8.74 -1.23
N THR A 178 -0.81 -9.04 -2.30
CA THR A 178 -0.61 -10.26 -3.10
C THR A 178 0.79 -10.29 -3.71
N THR A 179 1.23 -9.17 -4.29
CA THR A 179 2.56 -9.02 -4.89
C THR A 179 3.65 -9.15 -3.84
N LEU A 180 3.45 -8.55 -2.67
CA LEU A 180 4.38 -8.61 -1.55
C LEU A 180 4.53 -10.05 -1.05
N LEU A 181 3.42 -10.74 -0.76
CA LEU A 181 3.43 -12.14 -0.34
C LEU A 181 4.02 -13.07 -1.41
N ALA A 182 3.82 -12.78 -2.69
CA ALA A 182 4.41 -13.53 -3.79
C ALA A 182 5.95 -13.46 -3.79
N ARG A 183 6.52 -12.30 -3.44
CA ARG A 183 7.98 -12.07 -3.36
C ARG A 183 8.64 -12.67 -2.12
N LEU A 184 7.86 -12.99 -1.08
CA LEU A 184 8.42 -13.59 0.13
C LEU A 184 8.76 -15.09 -0.06
N PRO A 185 9.94 -15.54 0.43
CA PRO A 185 10.27 -16.95 0.51
C PRO A 185 9.19 -17.75 1.25
N ARG A 186 8.88 -18.96 0.78
CA ARG A 186 7.79 -19.80 1.34
C ARG A 186 7.94 -20.07 2.84
N CYS A 187 9.16 -20.19 3.34
CA CYS A 187 9.45 -20.38 4.76
C CYS A 187 9.06 -19.18 5.64
N TRP A 188 8.86 -18.01 5.05
CA TRP A 188 8.52 -16.78 5.79
C TRP A 188 7.04 -16.44 5.69
N ARG A 189 6.33 -16.99 4.69
CA ARG A 189 4.86 -16.85 4.58
C ARG A 189 4.12 -17.47 5.78
N GLN A 190 4.69 -18.50 6.40
CA GLN A 190 4.10 -19.16 7.56
C GLN A 190 4.21 -18.33 8.85
N VAL A 191 5.19 -17.42 8.93
CA VAL A 191 5.38 -16.52 10.09
C VAL A 191 4.57 -15.23 9.92
N ALA A 192 4.32 -14.79 8.69
CA ALA A 192 3.60 -13.55 8.40
C ALA A 192 2.06 -13.70 8.39
N ILE A 193 1.52 -14.92 8.52
CA ILE A 193 0.07 -15.22 8.50
C ILE A 193 -0.38 -15.84 9.85
N ALA A 194 0.55 -16.06 10.78
CA ALA A 194 0.27 -16.58 12.12
C ALA A 194 -0.01 -15.44 13.10
#